data_AF-A0A235ID39-F1
#
_entry.id   AF-A0A235ID39-F1
#
_cell.length_a   1.000
_cell.length_b   1.000
_cell.length_c   1.000
_cell.angle_alpha   90.00
_cell.angle_beta   90.00
_cell.angle_gamma   90.00
#
_symmetry.space_group_name_H-M   'P 1'
#
loop_
_entity.id
_entity.type
_entity.pdbx_description
1 polymer ?
#
loop_
_entity_poly.entity_id
_entity_poly.type
_entity_poly.pdbx_seq_one_letter_code
_entity_poly.pdbx_strand_id
1 'polypeptide(L)'
;MAQILDLKATSQPSLQIEKAGVRLKNATGDLQVKNSADSAFTKVTASQFESTNDIGLVINSDAAASGADWKITLARPSSGMTANYTLTLPTSAGSPSQVLTTDGSGNASWTTPSGGGSSNGQLVDTTSLAFNSASSVTMFTLPANAVVSRVEVVIDTAWATGTATMTIGVSGTTSKYLGSNAVDLYGTAGDSYITVPSLAANGSSESLIITYAASTSTAGAARVLVYYSNPA
;
A
#
# COMPACT_ATOMS: atom_id res chain seq x y z
N MET A 1 61.56 12.85 -15.31
CA MET A 1 61.25 12.98 -16.76
C MET A 1 59.89 12.34 -16.96
N ALA A 2 58.81 13.12 -16.96
CA ALA A 2 57.47 12.60 -17.19
C ALA A 2 57.35 12.30 -18.69
N GLN A 3 57.52 11.04 -19.05
CA GLN A 3 57.34 10.59 -20.42
C GLN A 3 55.83 10.55 -20.69
N ILE A 4 55.27 11.64 -21.20
CA ILE A 4 53.92 11.65 -21.75
C ILE A 4 53.99 10.80 -23.01
N LEU A 5 53.56 9.54 -22.91
CA LEU A 5 53.32 8.70 -24.08
C LEU A 5 52.06 9.23 -24.75
N ASP A 6 52.24 10.15 -25.70
CA ASP A 6 51.16 10.64 -26.57
C ASP A 6 50.81 9.50 -27.53
N LEU A 7 49.84 8.65 -27.17
CA LEU A 7 49.27 7.62 -28.06
C LEU A 7 48.42 8.30 -29.15
N LYS A 8 49.06 8.99 -30.08
CA LYS A 8 48.42 9.42 -31.32
C LYS A 8 48.70 8.39 -32.41
N ALA A 9 47.64 7.84 -32.99
CA ALA A 9 47.64 6.94 -34.14
C ALA A 9 48.24 5.53 -33.91
N THR A 10 47.81 4.80 -32.88
CA THR A 10 48.09 3.36 -32.85
C THR A 10 47.13 2.64 -33.81
N SER A 11 47.65 1.85 -34.76
CA SER A 11 46.85 0.85 -35.51
C SER A 11 46.41 -0.34 -34.64
N GLN A 12 46.77 -0.31 -33.36
CA GLN A 12 46.44 -1.33 -32.39
C GLN A 12 44.97 -1.23 -31.98
N PRO A 13 44.28 -2.37 -31.79
CA PRO A 13 42.86 -2.40 -31.46
C PRO A 13 42.53 -1.90 -30.05
N SER A 14 43.53 -1.68 -29.18
CA SER A 14 43.34 -1.26 -27.79
C SER A 14 44.59 -0.62 -27.18
N LEU A 15 44.41 0.28 -26.23
CA LEU A 15 45.45 0.73 -25.31
C LEU A 15 45.45 -0.16 -24.06
N GLN A 16 46.59 -0.79 -23.75
CA GLN A 16 46.74 -1.55 -22.51
C GLN A 16 47.50 -0.72 -21.46
N ILE A 17 46.92 -0.60 -20.27
CA ILE A 17 47.54 0.04 -19.12
C ILE A 17 48.22 -1.06 -18.30
N GLU A 18 49.55 -0.97 -18.16
CA GLU A 18 50.41 -2.00 -17.54
C GLU A 18 50.47 -3.35 -18.28
N LYS A 19 51.59 -4.08 -18.14
CA LYS A 19 51.85 -5.33 -18.88
C LYS A 19 50.78 -6.42 -18.68
N ALA A 20 50.09 -6.40 -17.55
CA ALA A 20 49.01 -7.33 -17.21
C ALA A 20 47.70 -6.63 -16.79
N GLY A 21 47.61 -5.31 -16.96
CA GLY A 21 46.46 -4.52 -16.53
C GLY A 21 45.36 -4.40 -17.58
N VAL A 22 44.47 -3.43 -17.38
CA VAL A 22 43.24 -3.30 -18.17
C VAL A 22 43.51 -2.78 -19.59
N ARG A 23 42.60 -3.12 -20.51
CA ARG A 23 42.58 -2.59 -21.88
C ARG A 23 41.43 -1.65 -22.10
N LEU A 24 41.72 -0.52 -22.74
CA LEU A 24 40.75 0.43 -23.27
C LEU A 24 40.62 0.19 -24.78
N LYS A 25 39.43 -0.17 -25.23
CA LYS A 25 39.16 -0.60 -26.61
C LYS A 25 37.93 0.09 -27.15
N ASN A 26 37.96 0.47 -28.42
CA ASN A 26 36.75 0.82 -29.15
C ASN A 26 36.14 -0.46 -29.75
N ALA A 27 34.87 -0.72 -29.46
CA ALA A 27 34.07 -1.73 -30.13
C ALA A 27 32.83 -1.06 -30.70
N THR A 28 32.76 -0.90 -32.01
CA THR A 28 31.60 -0.33 -32.73
C THR A 28 31.10 1.03 -32.21
N GLY A 29 31.99 1.85 -31.65
CA GLY A 29 31.66 3.15 -31.07
C GLY A 29 31.68 3.17 -29.54
N ASP A 30 31.66 2.01 -28.89
CA ASP A 30 31.68 1.89 -27.44
C ASP A 30 33.09 1.79 -26.90
N LEU A 31 33.38 2.59 -25.87
CA LEU A 31 34.57 2.40 -25.07
C LEU A 31 34.38 1.21 -24.12
N GLN A 32 35.09 0.13 -24.39
CA GLN A 32 35.12 -1.06 -23.55
C GLN A 32 36.36 -1.07 -22.64
N VAL A 33 36.15 -1.42 -21.36
CA VAL A 33 37.23 -1.73 -20.42
C VAL A 33 37.30 -3.24 -20.26
N LYS A 34 38.39 -3.84 -20.74
CA LYS A 34 38.59 -5.30 -20.83
C LYS A 34 39.76 -5.75 -19.97
N ASN A 35 39.81 -7.04 -19.66
CA ASN A 35 40.98 -7.64 -19.03
C ASN A 35 42.20 -7.67 -19.99
N SER A 36 43.38 -8.01 -19.47
CA SER A 36 44.63 -8.14 -20.24
C SER A 36 44.65 -9.29 -21.25
N ALA A 37 43.58 -10.07 -21.36
CA ALA A 37 43.40 -11.09 -22.39
C ALA A 37 42.39 -10.67 -23.48
N ASP A 38 41.70 -9.52 -23.31
CA ASP A 38 40.56 -9.10 -24.14
C ASP A 38 39.43 -10.15 -24.22
N SER A 39 39.29 -10.99 -23.19
CA SER A 39 38.31 -12.07 -23.15
C SER A 39 37.07 -11.73 -22.31
N ALA A 40 37.16 -10.73 -21.42
CA ALA A 40 36.08 -10.34 -20.53
C ALA A 40 36.12 -8.84 -20.20
N PHE A 41 34.96 -8.28 -19.85
CA PHE A 41 34.88 -6.95 -19.24
C PHE A 41 35.48 -6.95 -17.84
N THR A 42 36.00 -5.81 -17.40
CA THR A 42 36.57 -5.63 -16.06
C THR A 42 35.96 -4.42 -15.35
N LYS A 43 36.16 -4.36 -14.03
CA LYS A 43 35.59 -3.31 -13.18
C LYS A 43 36.21 -1.95 -13.47
N VAL A 44 35.39 -0.92 -13.35
CA VAL A 44 35.82 0.49 -13.29
C VAL A 44 35.52 1.01 -11.89
N THR A 45 36.52 1.58 -11.23
CA THR A 45 36.35 2.27 -9.94
C THR A 45 36.49 3.77 -10.19
N ALA A 46 35.45 4.53 -9.87
CA ALA A 46 35.45 5.99 -10.00
C ALA A 46 34.75 6.61 -8.79
N SER A 47 35.19 7.79 -8.37
CA SER A 47 34.52 8.58 -7.33
C SER A 47 33.24 9.23 -7.85
N GLN A 48 33.14 9.47 -9.17
CA GLN A 48 32.02 10.10 -9.83
C GLN A 48 31.88 9.56 -11.25
N PHE A 49 30.64 9.48 -11.73
CA PHE A 49 30.31 9.22 -13.13
C PHE A 49 29.38 10.33 -13.61
N GLU A 50 29.77 11.04 -14.67
CA GLU A 50 28.99 12.14 -15.25
C GLU A 50 28.47 11.72 -16.63
N SER A 51 27.14 11.77 -16.80
CA SER A 51 26.48 11.58 -18.09
C SER A 51 25.99 12.93 -18.61
N THR A 52 26.72 13.52 -19.56
CA THR A 52 26.38 14.80 -20.17
C THR A 52 25.67 14.54 -21.50
N ASN A 53 24.52 15.17 -21.74
CA ASN A 53 23.69 15.06 -22.96
C ASN A 53 22.85 13.79 -23.21
N ASP A 54 22.88 12.76 -22.35
CA ASP A 54 22.13 11.51 -22.60
C ASP A 54 20.76 11.40 -21.88
N ILE A 55 19.94 10.43 -22.31
CA ILE A 55 18.61 10.03 -21.82
C ILE A 55 18.64 9.66 -20.33
N GLY A 56 19.80 9.26 -19.79
CA GLY A 56 19.98 8.87 -18.39
C GLY A 56 21.19 7.95 -18.17
N LEU A 57 21.22 7.24 -17.05
CA LEU A 57 22.09 6.07 -16.87
C LEU A 57 21.37 4.83 -17.37
N VAL A 58 21.91 4.19 -18.41
CA VAL A 58 21.38 2.94 -18.99
C VAL A 58 22.05 1.73 -18.31
N ILE A 59 21.23 0.76 -17.91
CA ILE A 59 21.64 -0.48 -17.24
C ILE A 59 21.03 -1.65 -18.01
N ASN A 60 21.77 -2.76 -18.11
CA ASN A 60 21.31 -3.99 -18.77
C ASN A 60 21.08 -3.87 -20.29
N SER A 61 21.64 -2.86 -20.95
CA SER A 61 21.71 -2.87 -22.41
C SER A 61 22.63 -3.99 -22.89
N ASP A 62 22.28 -4.58 -24.03
CA ASP A 62 23.02 -5.67 -24.69
C ASP A 62 23.22 -6.91 -23.80
N ALA A 63 22.30 -7.12 -22.85
CA ALA A 63 22.32 -8.23 -21.91
C ALA A 63 21.27 -9.30 -22.26
N ALA A 64 20.67 -9.23 -23.44
CA ALA A 64 19.87 -10.29 -24.01
C ALA A 64 20.65 -11.62 -24.04
N ALA A 65 20.16 -12.62 -23.30
CA ALA A 65 20.58 -14.01 -23.48
C ALA A 65 19.91 -14.58 -24.74
N SER A 66 18.86 -15.38 -24.58
CA SER A 66 18.05 -15.90 -25.70
C SER A 66 16.81 -15.05 -26.03
N GLY A 67 16.56 -13.98 -25.25
CA GLY A 67 15.38 -13.11 -25.37
C GLY A 67 15.66 -11.79 -26.09
N ALA A 68 14.66 -10.93 -26.15
CA ALA A 68 14.84 -9.54 -26.57
C ALA A 68 15.71 -8.77 -25.57
N ASP A 69 16.41 -7.75 -26.07
CA ASP A 69 17.25 -6.91 -25.24
C ASP A 69 16.43 -5.82 -24.56
N TRP A 70 16.41 -5.83 -23.22
CA TRP A 70 15.65 -4.91 -22.40
C TRP A 70 16.58 -4.14 -21.48
N LYS A 71 16.40 -2.82 -21.41
CA LYS A 71 17.22 -1.93 -20.59
C LYS A 71 16.41 -1.27 -19.49
N ILE A 72 17.10 -0.97 -18.40
CA ILE A 72 16.64 -0.06 -17.35
C ILE A 72 17.30 1.29 -17.62
N THR A 73 16.54 2.39 -17.50
CA THR A 73 17.11 3.73 -17.64
C THR A 73 16.70 4.58 -16.45
N LEU A 74 17.70 5.07 -15.71
CA LEU A 74 17.53 6.12 -14.71
C LEU A 74 17.59 7.45 -15.45
N ALA A 75 16.42 7.93 -15.89
CA ALA A 75 16.30 9.04 -16.82
C ALA A 75 16.25 10.41 -16.13
N ARG A 76 16.76 11.42 -16.83
CA ARG A 76 16.46 12.82 -16.51
C ARG A 76 15.01 13.16 -16.90
N PRO A 77 14.35 14.12 -16.23
CA PRO A 77 13.05 14.64 -16.69
C PRO A 77 13.15 15.17 -18.13
N SER A 78 12.21 14.79 -18.99
CA SER A 78 12.19 15.18 -20.41
C SER A 78 12.01 16.69 -20.62
N SER A 79 11.37 17.38 -19.67
CA SER A 79 11.22 18.83 -19.63
C SER A 79 12.46 19.58 -19.15
N GLY A 80 13.54 18.88 -18.78
CA GLY A 80 14.71 19.44 -18.13
C GLY A 80 14.53 19.66 -16.62
N MET A 81 15.56 20.23 -15.98
CA MET A 81 15.64 20.50 -14.54
C MET A 81 16.06 21.96 -14.31
N THR A 82 15.46 22.62 -13.31
CA THR A 82 15.77 24.02 -12.94
C THR A 82 16.69 24.14 -11.73
N ALA A 83 16.95 23.03 -11.03
CA ALA A 83 17.83 22.94 -9.89
C ALA A 83 18.42 21.52 -9.79
N ASN A 84 19.48 21.37 -9.00
CA ASN A 84 20.02 20.05 -8.66
C ASN A 84 18.98 19.26 -7.87
N TYR A 85 18.91 17.96 -8.13
CA TYR A 85 18.04 17.03 -7.42
C TYR A 85 18.86 15.85 -6.90
N THR A 86 18.69 15.56 -5.62
CA THR A 86 19.32 14.40 -4.96
C THR A 86 18.22 13.49 -4.47
N LEU A 87 18.29 12.20 -4.84
CA LEU A 87 17.43 11.15 -4.30
C LEU A 87 18.27 10.21 -3.42
N THR A 88 18.03 10.24 -2.12
CA THR A 88 18.70 9.39 -1.13
C THR A 88 17.91 8.09 -0.96
N LEU A 89 18.51 6.95 -1.32
CA LEU A 89 17.90 5.63 -1.14
C LEU A 89 18.03 5.13 0.30
N PRO A 90 17.10 4.27 0.77
CA PRO A 90 17.21 3.60 2.07
C PRO A 90 18.40 2.63 2.13
N THR A 91 18.82 2.29 3.35
CA THR A 91 19.92 1.35 3.61
C THR A 91 19.52 -0.13 3.53
N SER A 92 18.24 -0.44 3.39
CA SER A 92 17.71 -1.81 3.30
C SER A 92 16.73 -1.96 2.13
N ALA A 93 16.40 -3.20 1.78
CA ALA A 93 15.43 -3.52 0.72
C ALA A 93 13.96 -3.44 1.17
N GLY A 94 13.70 -2.99 2.41
CA GLY A 94 12.36 -3.03 3.01
C GLY A 94 11.93 -4.45 3.42
N SER A 95 10.78 -4.54 4.07
CA SER A 95 10.09 -5.79 4.36
C SER A 95 9.09 -6.12 3.25
N PRO A 96 8.65 -7.39 3.11
CA PRO A 96 7.56 -7.74 2.21
C PRO A 96 6.34 -6.82 2.43
N SER A 97 5.67 -6.47 1.34
CA SER A 97 4.50 -5.58 1.32
C SER A 97 4.77 -4.11 1.70
N GLN A 98 6.03 -3.68 1.77
CA GLN A 98 6.37 -2.26 1.85
C GLN A 98 6.59 -1.65 0.46
N VAL A 99 6.36 -0.34 0.36
CA VAL A 99 6.59 0.46 -0.84
C VAL A 99 7.64 1.53 -0.58
N LEU A 100 8.44 1.85 -1.58
CA LEU A 100 9.40 2.94 -1.53
C LEU A 100 8.68 4.25 -1.81
N THR A 101 8.71 5.18 -0.86
CA THR A 101 8.10 6.50 -0.96
C THR A 101 9.14 7.60 -0.85
N THR A 102 8.83 8.77 -1.40
CA THR A 102 9.63 9.99 -1.26
C THR A 102 8.92 11.00 -0.37
N ASP A 103 9.67 11.75 0.42
CA ASP A 103 9.17 12.87 1.23
C ASP A 103 8.96 14.17 0.42
N GLY A 104 9.17 14.13 -0.90
CA GLY A 104 9.10 15.30 -1.78
C GLY A 104 10.32 16.24 -1.69
N SER A 105 11.26 15.96 -0.77
CA SER A 105 12.50 16.71 -0.56
C SER A 105 13.75 15.90 -0.94
N GLY A 106 13.56 14.70 -1.51
CA GLY A 106 14.64 13.87 -2.02
C GLY A 106 15.06 12.74 -1.08
N ASN A 107 14.38 12.50 0.04
CA ASN A 107 14.65 11.32 0.87
C ASN A 107 13.62 10.24 0.57
N ALA A 108 14.12 9.05 0.23
CA ALA A 108 13.27 7.88 0.05
C ALA A 108 13.27 7.00 1.31
N SER A 109 12.12 6.41 1.62
CA SER A 109 11.92 5.50 2.78
C SER A 109 10.91 4.41 2.47
N TRP A 110 11.02 3.27 3.15
CA TRP A 110 10.04 2.19 3.06
C TRP A 110 8.87 2.45 3.99
N THR A 111 7.65 2.33 3.47
CA THR A 111 6.42 2.43 4.26
C THR A 111 5.47 1.29 3.97
N THR A 112 4.65 0.93 4.95
CA THR A 112 3.54 -0.01 4.76
C THR A 112 2.36 0.78 4.20
N PRO A 113 1.84 0.45 3.00
CA PRO A 113 0.63 1.08 2.51
C PRO A 113 -0.53 0.86 3.49
N SER A 114 -1.12 1.95 4.02
CA SER A 114 -2.43 1.86 4.66
C SER A 114 -3.50 1.99 3.57
N GLY A 115 -4.49 1.10 3.58
CA GLY A 115 -5.64 1.22 2.69
C GLY A 115 -6.29 2.58 2.92
N GLY A 116 -6.29 3.43 1.89
CA GLY A 116 -6.99 4.71 1.92
C GLY A 116 -8.49 4.48 2.00
N GLY A 117 -9.02 4.27 3.22
CA GLY A 117 -10.44 4.50 3.46
C GLY A 117 -10.68 5.96 3.11
N SER A 118 -11.44 6.21 2.05
CA SER A 118 -11.77 7.58 1.64
C SER A 118 -12.31 8.34 2.84
N SER A 119 -11.65 9.40 3.26
CA SER A 119 -12.18 10.34 4.27
C SER A 119 -13.53 10.92 3.84
N ASN A 120 -13.90 10.81 2.55
CA ASN A 120 -15.16 11.27 1.99
C ASN A 120 -16.09 10.14 1.50
N GLY A 121 -15.88 8.89 1.92
CA GLY A 121 -16.72 7.74 1.54
C GLY A 121 -17.66 7.27 2.65
N GLN A 122 -18.82 6.71 2.27
CA GLN A 122 -19.63 5.91 3.20
C GLN A 122 -18.97 4.55 3.37
N LEU A 123 -18.47 4.28 4.56
CA LEU A 123 -17.93 3.00 5.00
C LEU A 123 -19.04 2.11 5.55
N VAL A 124 -18.86 0.80 5.47
CA VAL A 124 -19.81 -0.19 6.00
C VAL A 124 -19.04 -1.24 6.77
N ASP A 125 -19.40 -1.42 8.03
CA ASP A 125 -18.92 -2.54 8.83
C ASP A 125 -20.08 -3.54 9.04
N THR A 126 -19.76 -4.84 9.04
CA THR A 126 -20.75 -5.91 9.22
C THR A 126 -20.38 -6.77 10.42
N THR A 127 -21.29 -6.86 11.40
CA THR A 127 -21.17 -7.76 12.54
C THR A 127 -22.27 -8.82 12.50
N SER A 128 -21.90 -10.09 12.72
CA SER A 128 -22.88 -11.19 12.79
C SER A 128 -23.38 -11.38 14.22
N LEU A 129 -24.67 -11.63 14.38
CA LEU A 129 -25.32 -12.04 15.61
C LEU A 129 -25.89 -13.45 15.42
N ALA A 130 -25.49 -14.39 16.27
CA ALA A 130 -26.03 -15.75 16.26
C ALA A 130 -26.94 -15.98 17.48
N PHE A 131 -27.84 -16.95 17.36
CA PHE A 131 -28.55 -17.51 18.50
C PHE A 131 -27.57 -17.90 19.62
N ASN A 132 -27.97 -17.66 20.87
CA ASN A 132 -27.16 -17.89 22.07
C ASN A 132 -25.82 -17.13 22.12
N SER A 133 -25.69 -16.05 21.33
CA SER A 133 -24.58 -15.11 21.49
C SER A 133 -24.59 -14.49 22.89
N ALA A 134 -23.42 -14.01 23.34
CA ALA A 134 -23.30 -13.32 24.62
C ALA A 134 -24.23 -12.09 24.68
N SER A 135 -24.62 -11.68 25.90
CA SER A 135 -25.52 -10.52 26.08
C SER A 135 -24.95 -9.20 25.55
N SER A 136 -23.63 -9.13 25.41
CA SER A 136 -22.92 -8.06 24.73
C SER A 136 -22.00 -8.68 23.67
N VAL A 137 -22.28 -8.38 22.40
CA VAL A 137 -21.44 -8.78 21.26
C VAL A 137 -20.68 -7.55 20.79
N THR A 138 -19.35 -7.63 20.85
CA THR A 138 -18.47 -6.55 20.36
C THR A 138 -18.55 -6.45 18.84
N MET A 139 -18.68 -5.22 18.34
CA MET A 139 -18.64 -4.90 16.91
C MET A 139 -17.26 -4.33 16.55
N PHE A 140 -17.24 -3.15 15.92
CA PHE A 140 -16.06 -2.36 15.58
C PHE A 140 -16.04 -1.06 16.38
N THR A 141 -14.93 -0.32 16.30
CA THR A 141 -14.79 1.01 16.91
C THR A 141 -14.93 2.09 15.85
N LEU A 142 -15.92 2.96 16.00
CA LEU A 142 -16.04 4.18 15.20
C LEU A 142 -14.88 5.13 15.54
N PRO A 143 -14.23 5.73 14.53
CA PRO A 143 -13.26 6.80 14.77
C PRO A 143 -13.96 8.04 15.32
N ALA A 144 -13.18 8.93 15.96
CA ALA A 144 -13.66 10.24 16.35
C ALA A 144 -14.21 11.00 15.13
N ASN A 145 -15.29 11.74 15.35
CA ASN A 145 -16.07 12.51 14.37
C ASN A 145 -16.83 11.68 13.32
N ALA A 146 -16.91 10.35 13.48
CA ALA A 146 -17.74 9.53 12.60
C ALA A 146 -19.24 9.84 12.79
N VAL A 147 -19.96 9.90 11.66
CA VAL A 147 -21.41 10.01 11.60
C VAL A 147 -21.98 8.69 11.13
N VAL A 148 -22.82 8.06 11.96
CA VAL A 148 -23.58 6.85 11.57
C VAL A 148 -24.82 7.29 10.78
N SER A 149 -24.80 7.01 9.49
CA SER A 149 -25.85 7.41 8.54
C SER A 149 -26.99 6.39 8.44
N ARG A 150 -26.71 5.11 8.62
CA ARG A 150 -27.70 4.03 8.56
C ARG A 150 -27.22 2.83 9.36
N VAL A 151 -28.14 2.20 10.07
CA VAL A 151 -27.97 0.87 10.67
C VAL A 151 -29.01 -0.03 10.04
N GLU A 152 -28.56 -1.16 9.51
CA GLU A 152 -29.42 -2.18 8.91
C GLU A 152 -29.19 -3.51 9.61
N VAL A 153 -30.28 -4.18 9.96
CA VAL A 153 -30.26 -5.55 10.49
C VAL A 153 -30.95 -6.44 9.48
N VAL A 154 -30.23 -7.40 8.93
CA VAL A 154 -30.77 -8.41 8.01
C VAL A 154 -30.93 -9.71 8.77
N ILE A 155 -32.13 -10.27 8.78
CA ILE A 155 -32.38 -11.60 9.37
C ILE A 155 -31.86 -12.66 8.39
N ASP A 156 -30.88 -13.46 8.81
CA ASP A 156 -30.39 -14.58 8.01
C ASP A 156 -31.13 -15.89 8.39
N THR A 157 -31.56 -15.99 9.65
CA THR A 157 -32.39 -17.09 10.15
C THR A 157 -33.29 -16.55 11.26
N ALA A 158 -34.60 -16.71 11.10
CA ALA A 158 -35.59 -16.22 12.05
C ALA A 158 -35.37 -16.83 13.45
N TRP A 159 -35.55 -16.02 14.49
CA TRP A 159 -35.81 -16.55 15.83
C TRP A 159 -37.25 -17.06 15.83
N ALA A 160 -37.47 -18.37 16.02
CA ALA A 160 -38.77 -18.97 15.73
C ALA A 160 -39.83 -18.73 16.83
N THR A 161 -39.40 -18.57 18.09
CA THR A 161 -40.30 -18.40 19.23
C THR A 161 -39.63 -17.63 20.37
N GLY A 162 -40.39 -16.81 21.10
CA GLY A 162 -39.96 -16.22 22.37
C GLY A 162 -40.01 -14.68 22.40
N THR A 163 -39.05 -14.09 23.12
CA THR A 163 -38.94 -12.64 23.43
C THR A 163 -37.51 -12.10 23.26
N ALA A 164 -36.70 -12.73 22.40
CA ALA A 164 -35.40 -12.24 21.98
C ALA A 164 -35.49 -10.79 21.50
N THR A 165 -34.56 -9.96 21.94
CA THR A 165 -34.45 -8.57 21.51
C THR A 165 -32.99 -8.23 21.27
N MET A 166 -32.75 -7.22 20.43
CA MET A 166 -31.42 -6.65 20.26
C MET A 166 -31.47 -5.13 20.16
N THR A 167 -30.40 -4.48 20.60
CA THR A 167 -30.17 -3.04 20.43
C THR A 167 -28.75 -2.80 19.96
N ILE A 168 -28.50 -1.67 19.31
CA ILE A 168 -27.17 -1.27 18.86
C ILE A 168 -26.83 0.06 19.50
N GLY A 169 -25.66 0.11 20.13
CA GLY A 169 -25.22 1.27 20.87
C GLY A 169 -23.79 1.12 21.37
N VAL A 170 -23.54 1.74 22.51
CA VAL A 170 -22.24 1.71 23.19
C VAL A 170 -22.45 1.28 24.64
N SER A 171 -21.37 0.92 25.34
CA SER A 171 -21.45 0.66 26.78
C SER A 171 -22.04 1.87 27.52
N GLY A 172 -23.00 1.63 28.42
CA GLY A 172 -23.75 2.67 29.13
C GLY A 172 -24.98 3.21 28.39
N THR A 173 -25.01 3.18 27.05
CA THR A 173 -26.16 3.61 26.23
C THR A 173 -26.41 2.61 25.10
N THR A 174 -27.04 1.49 25.45
CA THR A 174 -27.15 0.29 24.59
C THR A 174 -28.06 0.46 23.38
N SER A 175 -28.98 1.45 23.40
CA SER A 175 -29.93 1.74 22.32
C SER A 175 -29.59 3.03 21.55
N LYS A 176 -28.33 3.44 21.55
CA LYS A 176 -27.91 4.72 20.94
C LYS A 176 -28.25 4.81 19.45
N TYR A 177 -27.97 3.77 18.67
CA TYR A 177 -28.15 3.79 17.20
C TYR A 177 -29.36 2.97 16.72
N LEU A 178 -29.75 1.94 17.46
CA LEU A 178 -30.94 1.14 17.17
C LEU A 178 -31.56 0.65 18.48
N GLY A 179 -32.84 0.94 18.68
CA GLY A 179 -33.61 0.45 19.82
C GLY A 179 -34.30 -0.88 19.51
N SER A 180 -34.69 -1.62 20.56
CA SER A 180 -35.28 -2.96 20.44
C SER A 180 -36.58 -3.00 19.65
N ASN A 181 -37.32 -1.89 19.61
CA ASN A 181 -38.61 -1.80 18.91
C ASN A 181 -38.44 -1.56 17.39
N ALA A 182 -37.22 -1.27 16.92
CA ALA A 182 -36.93 -0.99 15.52
C ALA A 182 -36.52 -2.23 14.72
N VAL A 183 -36.37 -3.37 15.39
CA VAL A 183 -35.99 -4.65 14.79
C VAL A 183 -36.91 -5.74 15.32
N ASP A 184 -37.42 -6.57 14.41
CA ASP A 184 -38.15 -7.77 14.77
C ASP A 184 -37.32 -9.01 14.39
N LEU A 185 -36.79 -9.70 15.41
CA LEU A 185 -35.98 -10.90 15.22
C LEU A 185 -36.79 -12.11 14.75
N TYR A 186 -38.11 -12.04 14.80
CA TYR A 186 -39.04 -13.09 14.35
C TYR A 186 -39.42 -12.95 12.88
N GLY A 187 -38.87 -11.92 12.21
CA GLY A 187 -38.99 -11.74 10.76
C GLY A 187 -38.47 -12.94 9.97
N THR A 188 -38.85 -13.01 8.71
CA THR A 188 -38.41 -14.07 7.80
C THR A 188 -36.95 -13.85 7.41
N ALA A 189 -36.25 -14.93 7.05
CA ALA A 189 -34.91 -14.81 6.47
C ALA A 189 -34.96 -13.93 5.20
N GLY A 190 -34.12 -12.90 5.18
CA GLY A 190 -34.08 -11.86 4.15
C GLY A 190 -34.75 -10.54 4.56
N ASP A 191 -35.50 -10.50 5.66
CA ASP A 191 -36.10 -9.25 6.14
C ASP A 191 -35.00 -8.29 6.62
N SER A 192 -35.07 -7.04 6.13
CA SER A 192 -34.16 -5.95 6.49
C SER A 192 -34.88 -4.92 7.35
N TYR A 193 -34.34 -4.64 8.53
CA TYR A 193 -34.80 -3.59 9.43
C TYR A 193 -33.79 -2.44 9.41
N ILE A 194 -34.23 -1.28 8.93
CA ILE A 194 -33.36 -0.13 8.71
C ILE A 194 -33.73 0.99 9.67
N THR A 195 -32.71 1.53 10.35
CA THR A 195 -32.82 2.74 11.17
C THR A 195 -31.83 3.80 10.68
N VAL A 196 -32.26 5.05 10.68
CA VAL A 196 -31.41 6.22 10.42
C VAL A 196 -31.29 6.98 11.74
N PRO A 197 -30.19 6.79 12.51
CA PRO A 197 -30.09 7.33 13.86
C PRO A 197 -30.19 8.86 13.95
N SER A 198 -29.81 9.56 12.88
CA SER A 198 -29.81 11.03 12.79
C SER A 198 -29.05 11.71 13.93
N LEU A 199 -28.00 11.05 14.43
CA LEU A 199 -27.16 11.56 15.51
C LEU A 199 -26.00 12.38 14.96
N ALA A 200 -25.63 13.43 15.70
CA ALA A 200 -24.41 14.18 15.43
C ALA A 200 -23.16 13.30 15.65
N ALA A 201 -22.07 13.66 14.98
CA ALA A 201 -20.78 13.04 15.19
C ALA A 201 -20.34 13.14 16.65
N ASN A 202 -19.80 12.06 17.21
CA ASN A 202 -19.13 12.12 18.51
C ASN A 202 -17.67 12.55 18.32
N GLY A 203 -17.20 13.54 19.08
CA GLY A 203 -15.81 14.00 19.04
C GLY A 203 -14.77 13.00 19.56
N SER A 204 -15.21 11.85 20.08
CA SER A 204 -14.37 10.75 20.56
C SER A 204 -14.68 9.45 19.80
N SER A 205 -13.73 8.51 19.82
CA SER A 205 -13.95 7.16 19.28
C SER A 205 -14.99 6.38 20.10
N GLU A 206 -15.80 5.57 19.44
CA GLU A 206 -16.89 4.80 20.08
C GLU A 206 -16.83 3.32 19.72
N SER A 207 -16.65 2.44 20.71
CA SER A 207 -16.75 0.99 20.50
C SER A 207 -18.21 0.55 20.50
N LEU A 208 -18.69 0.11 19.33
CA LEU A 208 -20.06 -0.33 19.17
C LEU A 208 -20.25 -1.75 19.71
N ILE A 209 -21.45 -1.97 20.25
CA ILE A 209 -21.89 -3.26 20.75
C ILE A 209 -23.31 -3.55 20.26
N ILE A 210 -23.57 -4.83 20.02
CA ILE A 210 -24.94 -5.36 20.01
C ILE A 210 -25.24 -5.79 21.44
N THR A 211 -26.29 -5.22 22.04
CA THR A 211 -26.85 -5.75 23.28
C THR A 211 -27.96 -6.70 22.93
N TYR A 212 -27.77 -7.98 23.22
CA TYR A 212 -28.68 -9.06 22.85
C TYR A 212 -29.29 -9.68 24.10
N ALA A 213 -30.62 -9.73 24.16
CA ALA A 213 -31.33 -10.51 25.16
C ALA A 213 -31.74 -11.84 24.53
N ALA A 214 -31.14 -12.93 25.01
CA ALA A 214 -31.44 -14.28 24.55
C ALA A 214 -32.90 -14.68 24.88
N SER A 215 -33.39 -15.69 24.16
CA SER A 215 -34.74 -16.22 24.35
C SER A 215 -34.75 -17.75 24.36
N THR A 216 -35.94 -18.34 24.44
CA THR A 216 -36.19 -19.78 24.36
C THR A 216 -36.20 -20.31 22.92
N SER A 217 -35.92 -19.47 21.91
CA SER A 217 -35.70 -19.94 20.55
C SER A 217 -34.60 -21.01 20.52
N THR A 218 -34.58 -21.84 19.48
CA THR A 218 -33.56 -22.88 19.26
C THR A 218 -32.68 -22.60 18.05
N ALA A 219 -33.01 -21.55 17.29
CA ALA A 219 -32.28 -21.05 16.14
C ALA A 219 -32.43 -19.53 16.02
N GLY A 220 -31.58 -18.91 15.22
CA GLY A 220 -31.58 -17.46 14.99
C GLY A 220 -30.23 -16.98 14.49
N ALA A 221 -30.22 -16.13 13.47
CA ALA A 221 -29.02 -15.46 12.97
C ALA A 221 -29.40 -14.15 12.26
N ALA A 222 -28.60 -13.12 12.45
CA ALA A 222 -28.73 -11.84 11.77
C ALA A 222 -27.37 -11.23 11.48
N ARG A 223 -27.30 -10.36 10.49
CA ARG A 223 -26.15 -9.50 10.23
C ARG A 223 -26.56 -8.05 10.43
N VAL A 224 -25.71 -7.33 11.16
CA VAL A 224 -25.84 -5.90 11.42
C VAL A 224 -24.84 -5.17 10.53
N LEU A 225 -25.33 -4.29 9.67
CA LEU A 225 -24.54 -3.43 8.81
C LEU A 225 -24.63 -2.00 9.33
N VAL A 226 -23.48 -1.41 9.67
CA VAL A 226 -23.40 -0.02 10.13
C VAL A 226 -22.71 0.82 9.06
N TYR A 227 -23.47 1.73 8.47
CA TYR A 227 -23.00 2.66 7.45
C TYR A 227 -22.59 3.97 8.11
N TYR A 228 -21.31 4.30 8.02
CA TYR A 228 -20.76 5.52 8.64
C TYR A 228 -19.82 6.26 7.70
N SER A 229 -19.67 7.56 7.93
CA SER A 229 -18.72 8.41 7.22
C SER A 229 -17.95 9.26 8.22
N ASN A 230 -16.72 9.64 7.91
CA ASN A 230 -15.95 10.58 8.73
C ASN A 230 -15.81 11.91 7.99
N PRO A 231 -16.84 12.79 8.03
CA PRO A 231 -16.80 14.06 7.31
C PRO A 231 -15.57 14.87 7.74
N ALA A 232 -14.84 15.38 6.75
CA ALA A 232 -13.67 16.24 6.96
C ALA A 232 -14.01 17.57 7.64
#